data_AF-A0A0L8AIY0-F1
#
_entry.id   AF-A0A0L8AIY0-F1
#
_cell.length_a   1.000
_cell.length_b   1.000
_cell.length_c   1.000
_cell.angle_alpha   90.00
_cell.angle_beta   90.00
_cell.angle_gamma   90.00
#
_symmetry.space_group_name_H-M   'P 1'
#
loop_
_entity.id
_entity.type
_entity.pdbx_description
1 polymer ?
#
loop_
_entity_poly.entity_id
_entity_poly.type
_entity_poly.pdbx_seq_one_letter_code
_entity_poly.pdbx_strand_id
1 'polypeptide(L)'
;MSSPSPKPRVIKDFDKLDVEIQEQIKLEYPEGFEDNLIYFTNKDGKRVSALPFETEEKYYLVRMTVEEAQQIIEDDDDYDADGNLKDEIKEEYEERHAEDVDDEDEGTGFDIADDEDEDDDED
;
A
#
# COMPACT_ATOMS: atom_id res chain seq x y z
N MET A 1 -15.14 18.93 -19.70
CA MET A 1 -13.97 18.43 -18.97
C MET A 1 -14.31 18.50 -17.49
N SER A 2 -14.81 17.40 -16.91
CA SER A 2 -14.94 17.33 -15.45
C SER A 2 -13.54 17.32 -14.88
N SER A 3 -13.14 18.37 -14.20
CA SER A 3 -11.95 18.30 -13.33
C SER A 3 -12.25 17.25 -12.26
N PRO A 4 -11.37 16.25 -12.02
CA PRO A 4 -11.55 15.38 -10.87
C PRO A 4 -11.58 16.27 -9.62
N SER A 5 -12.68 16.19 -8.87
CA SER A 5 -12.80 16.87 -7.59
C SER A 5 -11.65 16.40 -6.69
N PRO A 6 -10.90 17.30 -6.04
CA PRO A 6 -9.80 16.86 -5.18
C PRO A 6 -10.34 15.99 -4.05
N LYS A 7 -9.73 14.81 -3.85
CA LYS A 7 -10.07 13.92 -2.73
C LYS A 7 -10.02 14.71 -1.41
N PRO A 8 -10.97 14.49 -0.49
CA PRO A 8 -10.96 15.13 0.81
C PRO A 8 -9.64 14.82 1.53
N ARG A 9 -8.97 15.88 2.00
CA ARG A 9 -7.68 15.76 2.70
C ARG A 9 -7.92 15.53 4.19
N VAL A 10 -7.30 14.50 4.74
CA VAL A 10 -7.39 14.12 6.15
C VAL A 10 -6.01 14.18 6.77
N ILE A 11 -5.88 14.90 7.87
CA ILE A 11 -4.64 14.96 8.66
C ILE A 11 -4.89 14.18 9.94
N LYS A 12 -4.19 13.06 10.13
CA LYS A 12 -4.32 12.17 11.31
C LYS A 12 -2.92 11.76 11.78
N ASP A 13 -2.82 11.29 13.02
CA ASP A 13 -1.58 10.66 13.52
C ASP A 13 -1.66 9.17 13.20
N PHE A 14 -0.52 8.47 13.08
CA PHE A 14 -0.48 7.07 12.63
C PHE A 14 -1.36 6.16 13.50
N ASP A 15 -1.21 6.21 14.83
CA ASP A 15 -1.96 5.38 15.78
C ASP A 15 -3.48 5.65 15.78
N LYS A 16 -3.90 6.76 15.18
CA LYS A 16 -5.31 7.13 15.10
C LYS A 16 -5.94 6.70 13.79
N LEU A 17 -5.15 6.23 12.83
CA LEU A 17 -5.67 5.69 11.58
C LEU A 17 -6.45 4.40 11.85
N ASP A 18 -7.39 4.11 10.97
CA ASP A 18 -8.06 2.83 10.94
C ASP A 18 -7.03 1.75 10.59
N VAL A 19 -7.19 0.55 11.17
CA VAL A 19 -6.20 -0.54 11.06
C VAL A 19 -5.92 -0.89 9.60
N GLU A 20 -6.96 -0.96 8.79
CA GLU A 20 -6.87 -1.19 7.34
C GLU A 20 -5.95 -0.18 6.64
N ILE A 21 -6.02 1.11 7.00
CA ILE A 21 -5.17 2.15 6.43
C ILE A 21 -3.73 2.01 6.91
N GLN A 22 -3.52 1.61 8.17
CA GLN A 22 -2.17 1.35 8.69
C GLN A 22 -1.54 0.19 7.91
N GLU A 23 -2.25 -0.91 7.74
CA GLU A 23 -1.80 -2.08 6.99
C GLU A 23 -1.45 -1.75 5.53
N GLN A 24 -2.30 -0.98 4.84
CA GLN A 24 -2.00 -0.54 3.47
C GLN A 24 -0.75 0.35 3.38
N ILE A 25 -0.54 1.23 4.38
CA ILE A 25 0.69 2.01 4.48
C ILE A 25 1.90 1.09 4.65
N LYS A 26 1.81 0.07 5.51
CA LYS A 26 2.89 -0.90 5.72
C LYS A 26 3.20 -1.70 4.43
N LEU A 27 2.18 -2.08 3.68
CA LEU A 27 2.32 -2.76 2.39
C LEU A 27 2.99 -1.90 1.32
N GLU A 28 2.64 -0.61 1.24
CA GLU A 28 3.24 0.34 0.29
C GLU A 28 4.69 0.68 0.67
N TYR A 29 5.00 0.72 1.97
CA TYR A 29 6.31 1.06 2.51
C TYR A 29 6.89 -0.08 3.35
N PRO A 30 7.21 -1.24 2.75
CA PRO A 30 7.67 -2.42 3.48
C PRO A 30 9.06 -2.20 4.10
N GLU A 31 9.89 -1.36 3.50
CA GLU A 31 11.23 -0.99 4.02
C GLU A 31 11.16 0.20 5.00
N GLY A 32 9.95 0.62 5.39
CA GLY A 32 9.71 1.76 6.26
C GLY A 32 9.35 3.05 5.54
N PHE A 33 8.79 4.00 6.29
CA PHE A 33 8.15 5.22 5.77
C PHE A 33 8.90 6.51 6.11
N GLU A 34 10.02 6.45 6.83
CA GLU A 34 10.78 7.63 7.29
C GLU A 34 11.27 8.54 6.16
N ASP A 35 11.75 7.93 5.07
CA ASP A 35 12.30 8.63 3.91
C ASP A 35 11.21 9.25 3.02
N ASN A 36 9.95 8.87 3.23
CA ASN A 36 8.80 9.31 2.45
C ASN A 36 8.05 10.49 3.11
N LEU A 37 8.52 10.98 4.26
CA LEU A 37 7.89 12.09 4.97
C LEU A 37 8.09 13.44 4.26
N ILE A 38 7.00 14.19 4.10
CA ILE A 38 7.01 15.57 3.60
C ILE A 38 6.91 16.57 4.75
N TYR A 39 7.54 17.73 4.57
CA TYR A 39 7.49 18.81 5.56
C TYR A 39 6.59 19.95 5.11
N PHE A 40 5.71 20.41 5.99
CA PHE A 40 4.85 21.58 5.76
C PHE A 40 4.69 22.43 7.01
N THR A 41 4.17 23.65 6.83
CA THR A 41 3.83 24.54 7.94
C THR A 41 2.35 24.41 8.26
N ASN A 42 2.02 24.02 9.48
CA ASN A 42 0.63 23.93 9.93
C ASN A 42 0.04 25.33 10.20
N LYS A 43 -1.27 25.43 10.42
CA LYS A 43 -2.01 26.66 10.75
C LYS A 43 -1.42 27.46 11.91
N ASP A 44 -0.72 26.79 12.83
CA ASP A 44 -0.06 27.37 13.99
C ASP A 44 1.34 27.94 13.68
N GLY A 45 1.78 27.92 12.42
CA GLY A 45 3.12 28.38 12.00
C GLY A 45 4.25 27.41 12.35
N LYS A 46 3.93 26.19 12.81
CA LYS A 46 4.92 25.16 13.16
C LYS A 46 5.26 24.32 11.93
N ARG A 47 6.56 24.07 11.72
CA ARG A 47 7.03 23.08 10.75
C ARG A 47 6.75 21.70 11.30
N VAL A 48 5.99 20.91 10.55
CA VAL A 48 5.59 19.54 10.87
C VAL A 48 5.90 18.64 9.69
N SER A 49 6.07 17.35 9.95
CA SER A 49 6.23 16.30 8.95
C SER A 49 4.99 15.42 8.87
N ALA A 50 4.72 14.85 7.71
CA ALA A 50 3.69 13.84 7.53
C ALA A 50 4.00 12.93 6.34
N LEU A 51 3.55 11.68 6.40
CA LEU A 51 3.52 10.75 5.29
C LEU A 51 2.30 11.03 4.40
N PRO A 52 2.49 11.35 3.11
CA PRO A 52 1.39 11.44 2.16
C PRO A 52 0.94 10.04 1.76
N PHE A 53 -0.33 9.73 1.93
CA PHE A 53 -0.90 8.44 1.54
C PHE A 53 -2.26 8.64 0.89
N GLU A 54 -2.45 8.13 -0.33
CA GLU A 54 -3.67 8.32 -1.10
C GLU A 54 -4.47 7.03 -1.17
N THR A 55 -5.70 7.05 -0.67
CA THR A 55 -6.67 5.96 -0.87
C THR A 55 -7.69 6.35 -1.92
N GLU A 56 -8.55 5.42 -2.31
CA GLU A 56 -9.65 5.69 -3.25
C GLU A 56 -10.58 6.80 -2.76
N GLU A 57 -10.87 6.82 -1.46
CA GLU A 57 -11.78 7.78 -0.85
C GLU A 57 -11.13 9.12 -0.47
N LYS A 58 -9.92 9.09 0.12
CA LYS A 58 -9.35 10.23 0.85
C LYS A 58 -7.85 10.35 0.62
N TYR A 59 -7.35 11.56 0.79
CA TYR A 59 -5.91 11.82 0.79
C TYR A 59 -5.44 12.06 2.22
N TYR A 60 -4.71 11.11 2.78
CA TYR A 60 -4.17 11.16 4.12
C TYR A 60 -2.81 11.88 4.17
N LEU A 61 -2.65 12.70 5.20
CA LEU A 61 -1.38 13.25 5.65
C LEU A 61 -1.16 12.75 7.07
N VAL A 62 -0.43 11.65 7.18
CA VAL A 62 -0.20 10.96 8.45
C VAL A 62 0.94 11.64 9.18
N ARG A 63 0.63 12.39 10.24
CA ARG A 63 1.62 13.17 10.99
C ARG A 63 2.47 12.25 11.85
N MET A 64 3.78 12.36 11.66
CA MET A 64 4.82 11.75 12.47
C MET A 64 6.14 12.45 12.18
N THR A 65 7.04 12.45 13.14
CA THR A 65 8.46 12.77 12.96
C THR A 65 9.22 11.58 12.37
N VAL A 66 10.45 11.81 11.91
CA VAL A 66 11.36 10.72 11.49
C VAL A 66 11.61 9.75 12.65
N GLU A 67 11.86 10.29 13.85
CA GLU A 67 12.07 9.49 15.06
C GLU A 67 10.83 8.66 15.43
N GLU A 68 9.63 9.23 15.30
CA GLU A 68 8.38 8.48 15.51
C GLU A 68 8.18 7.41 14.44
N ALA A 69 8.54 7.68 13.19
CA ALA A 69 8.44 6.69 12.12
C ALA A 69 9.34 5.46 12.39
N GLN A 70 10.57 5.70 12.82
CA GLN A 70 11.50 4.67 13.27
C GLN A 70 10.96 3.89 14.44
N GLN A 71 10.49 4.58 15.48
CA GLN A 71 9.94 3.94 16.67
C GLN A 71 8.70 3.10 16.36
N ILE A 72 7.82 3.55 15.47
CA ILE A 72 6.66 2.75 15.05
C ILE A 72 7.14 1.43 14.45
N ILE A 73 8.17 1.44 13.60
CA ILE A 73 8.71 0.21 12.99
C ILE A 73 9.41 -0.66 14.05
N GLU A 74 10.23 -0.06 14.91
CA GLU A 74 11.00 -0.76 15.95
C GLU A 74 10.13 -1.42 17.03
N ASP A 75 9.01 -0.78 17.41
CA ASP A 75 8.09 -1.27 18.43
C ASP A 75 7.01 -2.22 17.87
N ASP A 76 6.98 -2.42 16.55
CA ASP A 76 5.95 -3.19 15.86
C ASP A 76 6.44 -4.60 15.50
N ASP A 77 5.74 -5.60 16.04
CA ASP A 77 6.05 -7.02 15.85
C ASP A 77 5.91 -7.47 14.39
N ASP A 78 5.33 -6.67 13.49
CA ASP A 78 5.21 -6.98 12.07
C ASP A 78 6.52 -6.83 11.30
N TYR A 79 7.48 -6.10 11.86
CA TYR A 79 8.77 -5.80 11.25
C TYR A 79 9.90 -6.69 11.78
N ASP A 80 10.91 -6.91 10.95
CA ASP A 80 12.14 -7.61 11.32
C ASP A 80 13.17 -6.69 11.98
N ALA A 81 14.32 -7.25 12.38
CA ALA A 81 15.38 -6.49 13.06
C ALA A 81 16.08 -5.46 12.15
N ASP A 82 15.86 -5.55 10.84
CA ASP A 82 16.40 -4.65 9.84
C ASP A 82 15.38 -3.55 9.46
N GLY A 83 14.18 -3.55 10.06
CA GLY A 83 13.12 -2.58 9.83
C GLY A 83 12.25 -2.88 8.60
N ASN A 84 12.32 -4.11 8.07
CA ASN A 84 11.51 -4.52 6.93
C ASN A 84 10.27 -5.30 7.38
N LEU A 85 9.15 -5.07 6.70
CA LEU A 85 7.93 -5.82 6.92
C LEU A 85 8.19 -7.30 6.63
N LYS A 86 7.87 -8.18 7.58
CA LYS A 86 8.08 -9.62 7.44
C LYS A 86 7.27 -10.16 6.26
N ASP A 87 7.87 -11.07 5.50
CA ASP A 87 7.22 -11.70 4.34
C ASP A 87 5.88 -12.35 4.72
N GLU A 88 5.80 -13.00 5.88
CA GLU A 88 4.57 -13.64 6.37
C GLU A 88 3.43 -12.62 6.62
N ILE A 89 3.77 -11.45 7.15
CA ILE A 89 2.80 -10.39 7.45
C ILE A 89 2.40 -9.69 6.16
N LYS A 90 3.36 -9.47 5.26
CA LYS A 90 3.10 -8.91 3.94
C LYS A 90 2.09 -9.77 3.18
N GLU A 91 2.31 -11.08 3.11
CA GLU A 91 1.37 -12.02 2.47
C GLU A 91 -0.02 -12.00 3.15
N GLU A 92 -0.08 -11.93 4.48
CA GLU A 92 -1.34 -11.85 5.24
C GLU A 92 -2.13 -10.57 4.90
N TYR A 93 -1.44 -9.44 4.83
CA TYR A 93 -2.07 -8.17 4.50
C TYR A 93 -2.47 -8.13 3.02
N GLU A 94 -1.62 -8.62 2.11
CA GLU A 94 -1.97 -8.75 0.71
C GLU A 94 -3.22 -9.62 0.53
N GLU A 95 -3.35 -10.74 1.24
CA GLU A 95 -4.57 -11.58 1.19
C GLU A 95 -5.81 -10.82 1.71
N ARG A 96 -5.67 -10.08 2.82
CA ARG A 96 -6.78 -9.32 3.42
C ARG A 96 -7.25 -8.14 2.56
N HIS A 97 -6.33 -7.50 1.84
CA HIS A 97 -6.63 -6.35 0.97
C HIS A 97 -6.83 -6.76 -0.49
N ALA A 98 -6.53 -8.01 -0.87
CA ALA A 98 -6.78 -8.55 -2.21
C ALA A 98 -8.27 -8.66 -2.54
N GLU A 99 -9.13 -8.81 -1.52
CA GLU A 99 -10.58 -8.85 -1.70
C GLU A 99 -11.20 -7.50 -2.14
N ASP A 100 -10.46 -6.38 -2.06
CA ASP A 100 -10.85 -5.09 -2.64
C ASP A 100 -10.39 -4.93 -4.12
N VAL A 101 -9.63 -5.89 -4.67
CA VAL A 101 -9.08 -5.85 -6.04
C VAL A 101 -9.80 -6.80 -7.01
N ASP A 102 -10.83 -7.53 -6.58
CA ASP A 102 -11.59 -8.46 -7.43
C ASP A 102 -12.93 -7.86 -7.91
N ASP A 103 -12.87 -6.81 -8.71
CA ASP A 103 -13.85 -6.56 -9.78
C ASP A 103 -13.07 -5.79 -10.87
N GLU A 104 -12.96 -6.35 -12.08
CA GLU A 104 -12.40 -5.73 -13.31
C GLU A 104 -11.02 -6.17 -13.87
N ASP A 105 -10.66 -7.47 -13.88
CA ASP A 105 -9.79 -7.99 -14.97
C ASP A 105 -10.20 -9.40 -15.46
N GLU A 106 -11.20 -9.36 -16.35
CA GLU A 106 -11.22 -9.97 -17.69
C GLU A 106 -10.74 -11.42 -17.85
N GLY A 107 -11.71 -12.29 -18.15
CA GLY A 107 -11.52 -13.72 -18.33
C GLY A 107 -10.41 -14.11 -19.32
N THR A 108 -9.50 -14.95 -18.84
CA THR A 108 -8.70 -15.82 -19.70
C THR A 108 -9.35 -17.21 -19.73
N GLY A 109 -10.50 -17.27 -20.39
CA GLY A 109 -10.94 -18.52 -21.02
C GLY A 109 -9.97 -18.84 -22.15
N PHE A 110 -8.85 -19.48 -21.83
CA PHE A 110 -8.03 -20.14 -22.85
C PHE A 110 -8.62 -21.53 -23.07
N ASP A 111 -9.59 -21.58 -23.97
CA ASP A 111 -10.07 -22.82 -24.58
C ASP A 111 -8.85 -23.59 -25.13
N ILE A 112 -8.52 -24.72 -24.49
CA ILE A 112 -7.68 -25.75 -25.10
C ILE A 112 -8.46 -26.31 -26.29
N ALA A 113 -8.14 -25.81 -27.46
CA ALA A 113 -8.43 -26.43 -28.74
C ALA A 113 -7.33 -26.01 -29.72
N ASP A 114 -6.22 -26.74 -29.69
CA ASP A 114 -5.38 -26.89 -30.87
C ASP A 114 -5.17 -28.39 -31.08
N ASP A 115 -6.13 -28.90 -31.85
CA ASP A 115 -6.11 -30.17 -32.54
C ASP A 115 -5.28 -29.98 -33.81
N GLU A 116 -4.56 -31.03 -34.19
CA GLU A 116 -4.19 -31.44 -35.56
C GLU A 116 -2.69 -31.68 -35.83
N ASP A 117 -2.42 -32.99 -35.90
CA ASP A 117 -1.66 -33.72 -36.92
C ASP A 117 -0.22 -33.31 -37.25
N GLU A 118 0.70 -34.21 -36.88
CA GLU A 118 1.97 -34.35 -37.57
C GLU A 118 2.12 -35.80 -38.06
N ASP A 119 1.87 -35.98 -39.37
CA ASP A 119 2.18 -37.16 -40.19
C ASP A 119 3.66 -37.55 -40.00
N ASP A 120 3.92 -38.78 -39.55
CA ASP A 120 5.26 -39.39 -39.56
C ASP A 120 5.33 -40.37 -40.75
N ASP A 121 5.96 -39.90 -41.83
CA ASP A 121 6.43 -40.70 -42.96
C ASP A 121 7.39 -41.80 -42.47
N GLU A 122 7.00 -43.07 -42.59
CA GLU A 122 7.92 -44.21 -42.41
C GLU A 122 7.91 -45.15 -43.64
N ASP A 123 9.07 -45.15 -44.33
CA ASP A 123 9.65 -46.06 -45.36
C ASP A 123 9.00 -46.27 -46.74
#